data_AF-A0A1D6DX54-F1
#
_entry.id   AF-A0A1D6DX54-F1
#
_cell.length_a   1.000
_cell.length_b   1.000
_cell.length_c   1.000
_cell.angle_alpha   90.00
_cell.angle_beta   90.00
_cell.angle_gamma   90.00
#
_symmetry.space_group_name_H-M   'P 1'
#
loop_
_entity.id
_entity.type
_entity.pdbx_description
1 polymer ?
#
loop_
_entity_poly.entity_id
_entity_poly.type
_entity_poly.pdbx_seq_one_letter_code
_entity_poly.pdbx_strand_id
1 'polypeptide(L)'
;MDLGGSGVGQIAVYPVLVKKGMTSVALYGLGNIRDERLNRMFQTPHSVQWMRPGTQDGESASDWFNILVLHQNRIKTNPKSAINEHFLPRFLDFIVWGHEHECLIDPQEVPGMGFHITQPGSSVATSLIDGEAKPKHVLLLEIKGNQYRPTKIPLRSVRPFEYAEVVLKDEADVNSNDQDSVLEHLDKIVRNLIEKSSQPTASRSEPKLPLVRIKVDYSGFSTINPQRFGQKYVGKVANPQDILIFSKSAKKRQTTGDHIDDSEKLRPEELNQQTIEALVAESNLVPFELHILCPFAPCLRME
;
A
#
# COMPACT_ATOMS: atom_id res chain seq x y z
N MET A 1 -1.32 41.71 17.09
CA MET A 1 -2.23 41.39 15.99
C MET A 1 -1.68 40.15 15.32
N ASP A 2 -2.27 38.99 15.63
CA ASP A 2 -1.83 37.70 15.11
C ASP A 2 -2.62 37.41 13.82
N LEU A 3 -2.17 38.01 12.71
CA LEU A 3 -2.74 37.84 11.39
C LEU A 3 -2.04 36.66 10.69
N GLY A 4 -2.32 35.45 11.15
CA GLY A 4 -1.60 34.26 10.72
C GLY A 4 -2.44 33.00 10.73
N GLY A 5 -3.74 33.10 10.42
CA GLY A 5 -4.56 31.92 10.16
C GLY A 5 -4.09 31.22 8.88
N SER A 6 -3.00 30.47 8.95
CA SER A 6 -2.66 29.50 7.92
C SER A 6 -3.85 28.54 7.87
N GLY A 7 -4.71 28.67 6.86
CA GLY A 7 -5.97 27.90 6.73
C GLY A 7 -5.77 26.39 6.51
N VAL A 8 -4.68 25.83 7.03
CA VAL A 8 -4.19 24.48 6.86
C VAL A 8 -4.76 23.55 7.95
N GLY A 9 -5.11 24.11 9.11
CA GLY A 9 -5.56 23.37 10.31
C GLY A 9 -4.38 22.84 11.12
N GLN A 10 -4.65 22.41 12.35
CA GLN A 10 -3.67 21.83 13.28
C GLN A 10 -4.10 20.42 13.68
N ILE A 11 -3.13 19.52 13.87
CA ILE A 11 -3.33 18.16 14.36
C ILE A 11 -2.39 17.93 15.54
N ALA A 12 -2.93 17.38 16.62
CA ALA A 12 -2.16 16.84 17.73
C ALA A 12 -2.31 15.31 17.75
N VAL A 13 -1.20 14.59 17.69
CA VAL A 13 -1.16 13.13 17.69
C VAL A 13 -0.80 12.65 19.09
N TYR A 14 -1.74 11.96 19.73
CA TYR A 14 -1.57 11.37 21.06
C TYR A 14 -1.31 9.86 20.94
N PRO A 15 -0.36 9.29 21.71
CA PRO A 15 -0.09 7.88 21.69
C PRO A 15 -1.08 7.11 22.57
N VAL A 16 -1.37 5.87 22.17
CA VAL A 16 -1.90 4.84 23.06
C VAL A 16 -0.71 4.18 23.75
N LEU A 17 -0.74 4.15 25.09
CA LEU A 17 0.33 3.61 25.90
C LEU A 17 0.02 2.17 26.31
N VAL A 18 0.92 1.25 25.98
CA VAL A 18 0.78 -0.18 26.29
C VAL A 18 2.03 -0.65 27.02
N LYS A 19 1.86 -1.30 28.17
CA LYS A 19 2.96 -1.88 28.95
C LYS A 19 2.73 -3.38 29.15
N LYS A 20 3.75 -4.18 28.89
CA LYS A 20 3.77 -5.63 29.14
C LYS A 20 5.06 -6.00 29.85
N GLY A 21 4.96 -6.28 31.15
CA GLY A 21 6.13 -6.49 32.01
C GLY A 21 7.02 -5.24 32.03
N MET A 22 8.26 -5.39 31.58
CA MET A 22 9.24 -4.29 31.50
C MET A 22 9.24 -3.56 30.15
N THR A 23 8.48 -4.04 29.16
CA THR A 23 8.43 -3.39 27.83
C THR A 23 7.28 -2.40 27.78
N SER A 24 7.59 -1.16 27.40
CA SER A 24 6.63 -0.07 27.21
C SER A 24 6.59 0.34 25.73
N VAL A 25 5.39 0.46 25.15
CA VAL A 25 5.16 0.80 23.74
C VAL A 25 4.23 2.01 23.65
N ALA A 26 4.66 3.03 22.90
CA ALA A 26 3.86 4.21 22.60
C ALA A 26 3.38 4.11 21.15
N LEU A 27 2.09 3.83 20.96
CA LEU A 27 1.48 3.62 19.65
C LEU A 27 0.78 4.89 19.16
N TYR A 28 1.36 5.54 18.16
CA TYR A 28 0.83 6.69 17.46
C TYR A 28 0.04 6.24 16.23
N GLY A 29 -1.07 6.91 15.95
CA GLY A 29 -1.90 6.67 14.77
C GLY A 29 -2.17 7.95 14.01
N LEU A 30 -2.00 7.90 12.69
CA LEU A 30 -2.42 8.97 11.78
C LEU A 30 -3.35 8.37 10.71
N GLY A 31 -4.64 8.64 10.86
CA GLY A 31 -5.66 8.23 9.89
C GLY A 31 -5.41 8.82 8.50
N ASN A 32 -6.17 8.35 7.50
CA ASN A 32 -6.09 8.94 6.17
C ASN A 32 -6.55 10.41 6.21
N ILE A 33 -5.73 11.25 5.60
CA ILE A 33 -5.92 12.68 5.43
C ILE A 33 -5.45 12.95 4.02
N ARG A 34 -6.21 13.71 3.24
CA ARG A 34 -5.82 14.07 1.88
C ARG A 34 -4.35 14.51 1.81
N ASP A 35 -3.57 13.85 0.94
CA ASP A 35 -2.11 13.95 0.95
C ASP A 35 -1.61 15.38 0.79
N GLU A 36 -2.19 16.16 -0.14
CA GLU A 36 -1.76 17.56 -0.35
C GLU A 36 -1.96 18.43 0.90
N ARG A 37 -3.02 18.14 1.67
CA ARG A 37 -3.30 18.86 2.91
C ARG A 37 -2.29 18.47 3.97
N LEU A 38 -2.05 17.18 4.18
CA LEU A 38 -1.11 16.70 5.19
C LEU A 38 0.33 17.11 4.86
N ASN A 39 0.73 17.06 3.58
CA ASN A 39 2.03 17.52 3.12
C ASN A 39 2.24 19.01 3.47
N ARG A 40 1.22 19.86 3.22
CA ARG A 40 1.24 21.27 3.63
C ARG A 40 1.29 21.44 5.15
N MET A 41 0.62 20.58 5.92
CA MET A 41 0.69 20.60 7.39
C MET A 41 2.09 20.29 7.90
N PHE A 42 2.78 19.28 7.35
CA PHE A 42 4.16 18.97 7.75
C PHE A 42 5.15 20.10 7.44
N GLN A 43 4.92 20.87 6.38
CA GLN A 43 5.74 22.03 6.04
C GLN A 43 5.41 23.28 6.87
N THR A 44 4.22 23.35 7.47
CA THR A 44 3.78 24.51 8.25
C THR A 44 4.20 24.32 9.71
N PRO A 45 4.99 25.23 10.30
CA PRO A 45 5.42 25.12 11.69
C PRO A 45 4.23 24.94 12.63
N HIS A 46 4.39 24.09 13.65
CA HIS A 46 3.40 23.82 14.70
C HIS A 46 2.05 23.24 14.23
N SER A 47 1.89 22.91 12.95
CA SER A 47 0.62 22.36 12.43
C SER A 47 0.46 20.86 12.72
N VAL A 48 1.55 20.14 12.95
CA VAL A 48 1.53 18.76 13.44
C VAL A 48 2.29 18.71 14.76
N GLN A 49 1.58 18.39 15.84
CA GLN A 49 2.11 18.32 17.20
C GLN A 49 2.13 16.86 17.65
N TRP A 50 3.27 16.41 18.17
CA TRP A 50 3.47 15.04 18.62
C TRP A 50 3.54 15.03 20.14
N MET A 51 2.52 14.45 20.77
CA MET A 51 2.42 14.43 22.23
C MET A 51 3.22 13.25 22.75
N ARG A 52 4.26 13.51 23.55
CA ARG A 52 5.08 12.43 24.13
C ARG A 52 4.60 12.11 25.54
N PRO A 53 4.75 10.84 25.99
CA PRO A 53 4.49 10.48 27.37
C PRO A 53 5.29 11.38 28.32
N GLY A 54 4.62 11.93 29.33
CA GLY A 54 5.29 12.72 30.36
C GLY A 54 6.14 11.84 31.26
N THR A 55 7.24 12.38 31.78
CA THR A 55 8.11 11.75 32.79
C THR A 55 7.49 11.84 34.19
N GLN A 56 6.25 11.41 34.37
CA GLN A 56 5.72 11.18 35.71
C GLN A 56 6.12 9.76 36.12
N ASP A 57 6.75 9.61 37.29
CA ASP A 57 7.24 8.36 37.89
C ASP A 57 8.63 7.85 37.47
N GLY A 58 9.56 8.73 37.07
CA GLY A 58 10.98 8.37 36.93
C GLY A 58 11.33 7.47 35.74
N GLU A 59 10.37 7.11 34.90
CA GLU A 59 10.61 6.55 33.57
C GLU A 59 11.05 7.69 32.64
N SER A 60 12.17 7.51 31.97
CA SER A 60 12.65 8.48 31.00
C SER A 60 11.82 8.34 29.72
N ALA A 61 11.56 9.43 29.00
CA ALA A 61 10.91 9.40 27.68
C ALA A 61 11.65 8.55 26.61
N SER A 62 12.83 8.00 26.98
CA SER A 62 13.69 7.09 26.22
C SER A 62 13.34 5.60 26.42
N ASP A 63 12.44 5.26 27.33
CA ASP A 63 12.10 3.87 27.68
C ASP A 63 10.93 3.29 26.86
N TRP A 64 10.31 4.14 26.03
CA TRP A 64 9.18 3.78 25.19
C TRP A 64 9.66 3.41 23.80
N PHE A 65 9.23 2.25 23.31
CA PHE A 65 9.32 1.90 21.90
C PHE A 65 8.18 2.57 21.12
N ASN A 66 8.51 3.49 20.23
CA ASN A 66 7.57 4.39 19.57
C ASN A 66 7.19 3.85 18.19
N ILE A 67 5.92 3.49 18.03
CA ILE A 67 5.36 2.97 16.78
C ILE A 67 4.44 4.01 16.18
N LEU A 68 4.61 4.33 14.89
CA LEU A 68 3.64 5.11 14.13
C LEU A 68 2.93 4.23 13.10
N VAL A 69 1.60 4.25 13.09
CA VAL A 69 0.79 3.68 12.02
C VAL A 69 0.19 4.82 11.21
N LEU A 70 0.40 4.83 9.90
CA LEU A 70 -0.11 5.89 9.02
C LEU A 70 -0.66 5.36 7.71
N HIS A 71 -1.64 6.06 7.14
CA HIS A 71 -2.32 5.67 5.91
C HIS A 71 -2.28 6.80 4.86
N GLN A 72 -1.14 6.94 4.18
CA GLN A 72 -0.82 8.03 3.24
C GLN A 72 -0.06 7.50 2.02
N ASN A 73 -0.03 8.22 0.89
CA ASN A 73 0.84 7.85 -0.22
C ASN A 73 2.33 8.00 0.18
N ARG A 74 3.15 7.00 -0.13
CA ARG A 74 4.60 7.01 0.16
C ARG A 74 5.42 7.63 -0.96
N ILE A 75 5.15 7.24 -2.20
CA ILE A 75 5.92 7.67 -3.37
C ILE A 75 4.97 7.91 -4.56
N LYS A 76 4.95 9.14 -5.06
CA LYS A 76 4.29 9.50 -6.33
C LYS A 76 5.21 10.37 -7.18
N THR A 77 4.95 10.38 -8.49
CA THR A 77 5.56 11.27 -9.47
C THR A 77 5.40 12.76 -9.12
N ASN A 78 4.37 13.10 -8.34
CA ASN A 78 4.16 14.44 -7.78
C ASN A 78 4.52 14.47 -6.29
N PRO A 79 5.58 15.19 -5.87
CA PRO A 79 6.00 15.28 -4.48
C PRO A 79 4.95 15.87 -3.51
N LYS A 80 3.92 16.57 -4.02
CA LYS A 80 2.87 17.17 -3.19
C LYS A 80 1.77 16.18 -2.79
N SER A 81 1.61 15.08 -3.53
CA SER A 81 0.56 14.07 -3.28
C SER A 81 1.09 12.83 -2.56
N ALA A 82 2.24 12.95 -1.89
CA ALA A 82 2.83 11.93 -1.05
C ALA A 82 3.49 12.56 0.18
N ILE A 83 3.76 11.75 1.20
CA ILE A 83 4.46 12.19 2.41
C ILE A 83 5.92 11.73 2.34
N ASN A 84 6.85 12.68 2.44
CA ASN A 84 8.27 12.36 2.56
C ASN A 84 8.54 11.80 3.96
N GLU A 85 9.24 10.66 4.00
CA GLU A 85 9.66 9.99 5.23
C GLU A 85 10.44 10.91 6.19
N HIS A 86 11.18 11.89 5.64
CA HIS A 86 11.97 12.86 6.41
C HIS A 86 11.12 13.91 7.15
N PHE A 87 9.82 14.01 6.87
CA PHE A 87 8.91 14.85 7.66
C PHE A 87 8.50 14.19 8.97
N LEU A 88 8.75 12.88 9.13
CA LEU A 88 8.36 12.15 10.32
C LEU A 88 9.37 12.39 11.46
N PRO A 89 8.92 12.43 12.73
CA PRO A 89 9.81 12.68 13.86
C PRO A 89 10.85 11.58 14.07
N ARG A 90 12.08 11.99 14.38
CA ARG A 90 13.21 11.08 14.68
C ARG A 90 13.12 10.36 16.03
N PHE A 91 12.13 10.67 16.87
CA PHE A 91 11.91 9.94 18.12
C PHE A 91 11.17 8.62 17.89
N LEU A 92 10.58 8.42 16.70
CA LEU A 92 9.95 7.17 16.33
C LEU A 92 11.00 6.07 16.16
N ASP A 93 10.63 4.83 16.41
CA ASP A 93 11.50 3.66 16.26
C ASP A 93 11.05 2.78 15.08
N PHE A 94 9.72 2.66 14.90
CA PHE A 94 9.12 1.79 13.90
C PHE A 94 7.87 2.39 13.28
N ILE A 95 7.72 2.27 11.96
CA ILE A 95 6.62 2.89 11.22
C ILE A 95 5.94 1.84 10.34
N VAL A 96 4.62 1.74 10.46
CA VAL A 96 3.77 0.89 9.62
C VAL A 96 3.07 1.77 8.59
N TRP A 97 3.45 1.61 7.32
CA TRP A 97 2.90 2.36 6.20
C TRP A 97 1.77 1.58 5.54
N GLY A 98 0.52 2.03 5.75
CA GLY A 98 -0.67 1.22 5.49
C GLY A 98 -1.43 1.48 4.19
N HIS A 99 -1.14 2.54 3.43
CA HIS A 99 -1.89 2.87 2.21
C HIS A 99 -1.43 2.11 0.97
N GLU A 100 -0.13 1.86 0.86
CA GLU A 100 0.44 1.22 -0.33
C GLU A 100 0.11 -0.28 -0.34
N HIS A 101 -0.40 -0.78 -1.47
CA HIS A 101 -0.84 -2.17 -1.60
C HIS A 101 0.29 -3.14 -1.98
N GLU A 102 1.40 -2.60 -2.46
CA GLU A 102 2.61 -3.38 -2.73
C GLU A 102 3.19 -3.91 -1.41
N CYS A 103 3.42 -5.22 -1.35
CA CYS A 103 3.94 -5.89 -0.15
C CYS A 103 5.47 -5.74 -0.08
N LEU A 104 5.94 -4.74 0.67
CA LEU A 104 7.34 -4.56 1.06
C LEU A 104 7.47 -4.77 2.59
N ILE A 105 7.24 -6.02 2.99
CA ILE A 105 7.01 -6.42 4.39
C ILE A 105 8.26 -6.29 5.28
N ASP A 106 9.45 -6.52 4.72
CA ASP A 106 10.70 -6.50 5.46
C ASP A 106 11.02 -5.05 5.87
N PRO A 107 11.19 -4.75 7.18
CA PRO A 107 11.48 -3.39 7.64
C PRO A 107 12.76 -2.82 7.03
N GLN A 108 12.71 -1.58 6.55
CA GLN A 108 13.83 -0.87 5.95
C GLN A 108 14.19 0.35 6.79
N GLU A 109 15.47 0.49 7.12
CA GLU A 109 15.97 1.68 7.80
C GLU A 109 15.91 2.89 6.86
N VAL A 110 15.43 4.02 7.37
CA VAL A 110 15.49 5.29 6.62
C VAL A 110 16.80 6.01 6.96
N PRO A 111 17.69 6.24 5.98
CA PRO A 111 19.00 6.82 6.23
C PRO A 111 18.95 8.13 7.03
N GLY A 112 19.65 8.18 8.16
CA GLY A 112 19.76 9.38 8.99
C GLY A 112 18.54 9.74 9.82
N MET A 113 17.50 8.90 9.83
CA MET A 113 16.28 9.12 10.62
C MET A 113 16.22 8.28 11.89
N GLY A 114 16.87 7.11 11.92
CA GLY A 114 16.96 6.24 13.11
C GLY A 114 15.77 5.30 13.33
N PHE A 115 14.77 5.35 12.45
CA PHE A 115 13.62 4.43 12.47
C PHE A 115 13.60 3.50 11.26
N HIS A 116 12.80 2.45 11.38
CA HIS A 116 12.52 1.51 10.29
C HIS A 116 11.07 1.66 9.80
N ILE A 117 10.87 1.55 8.50
CA ILE A 117 9.54 1.52 7.86
C ILE A 117 9.27 0.10 7.37
N THR A 118 8.09 -0.43 7.69
CA THR A 118 7.51 -1.59 6.99
C THR A 118 6.28 -1.15 6.21
N GLN A 119 6.10 -1.72 5.02
CA GLN A 119 4.92 -1.51 4.18
C GLN A 119 4.29 -2.88 3.91
N PRO A 120 3.36 -3.34 4.77
CA PRO A 120 2.83 -4.70 4.71
C PRO A 120 2.11 -5.04 3.40
N GLY A 121 1.57 -4.03 2.71
CA GLY A 121 0.73 -4.23 1.54
C GLY A 121 -0.71 -4.60 1.91
N SER A 122 -1.54 -4.78 0.89
CA SER A 122 -2.92 -5.24 1.03
C SER A 122 -3.02 -6.75 1.26
N SER A 123 -4.11 -7.22 1.86
CA SER A 123 -4.42 -8.66 1.98
C SER A 123 -5.07 -9.25 0.73
N VAL A 124 -5.41 -8.43 -0.26
CA VAL A 124 -6.09 -8.81 -1.50
C VAL A 124 -5.64 -7.91 -2.65
N ALA A 125 -5.53 -8.46 -3.86
CA ALA A 125 -5.29 -7.66 -5.05
C ALA A 125 -6.54 -6.85 -5.40
N THR A 126 -6.48 -5.53 -5.25
CA THR A 126 -7.60 -4.61 -5.59
C THR A 126 -7.49 -4.06 -7.01
N SER A 127 -6.27 -4.02 -7.54
CA SER A 127 -5.92 -3.55 -8.87
C SER A 127 -4.98 -4.53 -9.57
N LEU A 128 -5.10 -4.65 -10.89
CA LEU A 128 -4.27 -5.53 -11.72
C LEU A 128 -2.99 -4.82 -12.18
N ILE A 129 -2.12 -4.49 -11.23
CA ILE A 129 -0.82 -3.83 -11.44
C ILE A 129 0.33 -4.67 -10.88
N ASP A 130 1.55 -4.43 -11.37
CA ASP A 130 2.76 -5.17 -10.97
C ASP A 130 2.98 -5.21 -9.44
N GLY A 131 2.82 -4.07 -8.76
CA GLY A 131 3.00 -3.99 -7.30
C GLY A 131 2.05 -4.89 -6.51
N GLU A 132 0.85 -5.17 -7.04
CA GLU A 132 -0.14 -6.04 -6.39
C GLU A 132 0.07 -7.53 -6.68
N ALA A 133 0.90 -7.88 -7.68
CA ALA A 133 1.24 -9.27 -8.02
C ALA A 133 2.25 -9.90 -7.05
N LYS A 134 2.94 -9.07 -6.23
CA LYS A 134 3.87 -9.57 -5.22
C LYS A 134 3.16 -10.45 -4.17
N PRO A 135 3.78 -11.55 -3.70
CA PRO A 135 3.19 -12.40 -2.68
C PRO A 135 2.87 -11.60 -1.40
N LYS A 136 1.62 -11.72 -0.92
CA LYS A 136 1.14 -10.97 0.24
C LYS A 136 1.55 -11.64 1.55
N HIS A 137 1.93 -10.83 2.54
CA HIS A 137 2.39 -11.28 3.84
C HIS A 137 1.73 -10.47 4.96
N VAL A 138 1.81 -11.01 6.17
CA VAL A 138 1.62 -10.24 7.41
C VAL A 138 2.92 -10.26 8.21
N LEU A 139 3.10 -9.26 9.07
CA LEU A 139 4.27 -9.15 9.92
C LEU A 139 3.90 -9.49 11.37
N LEU A 140 4.54 -10.52 11.92
CA LEU A 140 4.57 -10.75 13.36
C LEU A 140 5.73 -9.94 13.94
N LEU A 141 5.41 -8.92 14.73
CA LEU A 141 6.38 -8.03 15.36
C LEU A 141 6.48 -8.37 16.86
N GLU A 142 7.66 -8.78 17.30
CA GLU A 142 7.96 -9.02 18.71
C GLU A 142 8.84 -7.89 19.24
N ILE A 143 8.46 -7.29 20.37
CA ILE A 143 9.14 -6.11 20.94
C ILE A 143 9.60 -6.45 22.36
N LYS A 144 10.87 -6.17 22.67
CA LYS A 144 11.46 -6.34 24.00
C LYS A 144 12.35 -5.15 24.33
N GLY A 145 11.92 -4.33 25.31
CA GLY A 145 12.52 -3.02 25.54
C GLY A 145 12.49 -2.20 24.26
N ASN A 146 13.66 -1.73 23.82
CA ASN A 146 13.80 -0.90 22.61
C ASN A 146 14.22 -1.70 21.36
N GLN A 147 14.25 -3.03 21.44
CA GLN A 147 14.60 -3.91 20.32
C GLN A 147 13.35 -4.61 19.79
N TYR A 148 13.36 -4.92 18.49
CA TYR A 148 12.27 -5.65 17.85
C TYR A 148 12.81 -6.79 16.98
N ARG A 149 11.99 -7.83 16.80
CA ARG A 149 12.22 -8.93 15.88
C ARG A 149 11.05 -9.05 14.90
N PRO A 150 11.28 -8.79 13.60
CA PRO A 150 10.27 -8.98 12.57
C PRO A 150 10.25 -10.43 12.06
N THR A 151 9.06 -11.04 12.00
CA THR A 151 8.85 -12.34 11.35
C THR A 151 7.75 -12.21 10.30
N LYS A 152 8.09 -12.33 9.02
CA LYS A 152 7.09 -12.32 7.94
C LYS A 152 6.38 -13.66 7.81
N ILE A 153 5.08 -13.62 7.62
CA ILE A 153 4.21 -14.80 7.49
C ILE A 153 3.45 -14.69 6.15
N PRO A 154 3.65 -15.62 5.20
CA PRO A 154 2.95 -15.57 3.91
C PRO A 154 1.47 -15.91 4.07
N LEU A 155 0.62 -15.13 3.39
CA LEU A 155 -0.82 -15.40 3.36
C LEU A 155 -1.14 -16.50 2.35
N ARG A 156 -1.74 -17.59 2.82
CA ARG A 156 -2.04 -18.78 2.01
C ARG A 156 -3.38 -18.72 1.27
N SER A 157 -4.32 -17.92 1.79
CA SER A 157 -5.69 -17.80 1.27
C SER A 157 -5.81 -16.82 0.11
N VAL A 158 -4.78 -16.02 -0.16
CA VAL A 158 -4.79 -15.00 -1.22
C VAL A 158 -4.82 -15.67 -2.60
N ARG A 159 -5.71 -15.18 -3.47
CA ARG A 159 -5.79 -15.65 -4.86
C ARG A 159 -4.46 -15.31 -5.56
N PRO A 160 -3.78 -16.28 -6.21
CA PRO A 160 -2.59 -15.98 -7.00
C PRO A 160 -2.88 -14.91 -8.05
N PHE A 161 -1.94 -13.98 -8.23
CA PHE A 161 -1.98 -12.97 -9.27
C PHE A 161 -0.64 -12.95 -10.00
N GLU A 162 -0.67 -13.24 -11.30
CA GLU A 162 0.48 -13.19 -12.18
C GLU A 162 0.39 -11.97 -13.10
N TYR A 163 1.47 -11.20 -13.15
CA TYR A 163 1.60 -10.01 -13.98
C TYR A 163 2.81 -10.16 -14.92
N ALA A 164 2.66 -9.72 -16.16
CA ALA A 164 3.76 -9.65 -17.12
C ALA A 164 3.68 -8.35 -17.94
N GLU A 165 4.83 -7.82 -18.33
CA GLU A 165 4.95 -6.73 -19.30
C GLU A 165 5.68 -7.24 -20.54
N VAL A 166 5.12 -6.94 -21.71
CA VAL A 166 5.59 -7.43 -23.01
C VAL A 166 5.73 -6.25 -23.94
N VAL A 167 6.88 -6.12 -24.57
CA VAL A 167 7.14 -5.10 -25.59
C VAL A 167 7.20 -5.80 -26.94
N LEU A 168 6.14 -5.67 -27.76
CA LEU A 168 6.04 -6.45 -29.01
C LEU A 168 7.19 -6.17 -29.99
N LYS A 169 7.81 -4.99 -29.92
CA LYS A 169 8.97 -4.64 -30.76
C LYS A 169 10.23 -5.44 -30.44
N ASP A 170 10.37 -5.90 -29.20
CA ASP A 170 11.57 -6.59 -28.73
C ASP A 170 11.47 -8.10 -28.98
N GLU A 171 10.28 -8.58 -29.36
CA GLU A 171 10.00 -10.00 -29.61
C GLU A 171 10.33 -10.36 -31.06
N ALA A 172 11.41 -11.12 -31.25
CA ALA A 172 11.91 -11.51 -32.57
C ALA A 172 10.94 -12.41 -33.36
N ASP A 173 10.06 -13.14 -32.67
CA ASP A 173 9.13 -14.11 -33.25
C ASP A 173 7.78 -13.49 -33.67
N VAL A 174 7.58 -12.18 -33.47
CA VAL A 174 6.29 -11.51 -33.71
C VAL A 174 6.36 -10.61 -34.94
N ASN A 175 5.55 -10.92 -35.95
CA ASN A 175 5.49 -10.12 -37.17
C ASN A 175 4.42 -9.03 -37.05
N SER A 176 4.82 -7.76 -37.26
CA SER A 176 3.90 -6.61 -37.16
C SER A 176 2.69 -6.67 -38.09
N ASN A 177 2.81 -7.36 -39.22
CA ASN A 177 1.74 -7.48 -40.21
C ASN A 177 0.84 -8.71 -39.98
N ASP A 178 1.18 -9.58 -39.04
CA ASP A 178 0.45 -10.82 -38.78
C ASP A 178 -0.17 -10.83 -37.38
N GLN A 179 -1.49 -10.64 -37.35
CA GLN A 179 -2.27 -10.68 -36.11
C GLN A 179 -2.26 -12.06 -35.46
N ASP A 180 -2.14 -13.14 -36.22
CA ASP A 180 -2.15 -14.50 -35.68
C ASP A 180 -0.86 -14.78 -34.91
N SER A 181 0.30 -14.29 -35.38
CA SER A 181 1.56 -14.42 -34.62
C SER A 181 1.51 -13.70 -33.26
N VAL A 182 0.89 -12.52 -33.20
CA VAL A 182 0.70 -11.77 -31.94
C VAL A 182 -0.22 -12.56 -31.01
N LEU A 183 -1.31 -13.12 -31.54
CA LEU A 183 -2.25 -13.93 -30.76
C LEU A 183 -1.60 -15.19 -30.19
N GLU A 184 -0.81 -15.90 -30.99
CA GLU A 184 -0.11 -17.11 -30.57
C GLU A 184 0.94 -16.82 -29.49
N HIS A 185 1.71 -15.74 -29.66
CA HIS A 185 2.69 -15.30 -28.67
C HIS A 185 2.03 -14.92 -27.33
N LEU A 186 0.96 -14.12 -27.36
CA LEU A 186 0.22 -13.77 -26.15
C LEU A 186 -0.45 -15.00 -25.51
N ASP A 187 -1.00 -15.93 -26.30
CA ASP A 187 -1.56 -17.19 -25.80
C ASP A 187 -0.51 -18.04 -25.09
N LYS A 188 0.72 -18.11 -25.63
CA LYS A 188 1.85 -18.80 -25.00
C LYS A 188 2.20 -18.20 -23.64
N ILE A 189 2.26 -16.87 -23.54
CA ILE A 189 2.55 -16.18 -22.27
C ILE A 189 1.45 -16.46 -21.23
N VAL A 190 0.17 -16.32 -21.59
CA VAL A 190 -0.92 -16.57 -20.64
C VAL A 190 -0.89 -18.01 -20.12
N ARG A 191 -0.65 -18.99 -21.00
CA ARG A 191 -0.52 -20.40 -20.59
C ARG A 191 0.62 -20.60 -19.59
N ASN A 192 1.79 -20.03 -19.87
CA ASN A 192 2.93 -20.09 -18.96
C ASN A 192 2.63 -19.47 -17.59
N LEU A 193 1.92 -18.33 -17.55
CA LEU A 193 1.52 -17.68 -16.30
C LEU A 193 0.52 -18.53 -15.51
N ILE A 194 -0.46 -19.14 -16.19
CA ILE A 194 -1.43 -20.05 -15.55
C ILE A 194 -0.70 -21.26 -14.97
N GLU A 195 0.20 -21.88 -15.73
CA GLU A 195 0.99 -23.04 -15.27
C GLU A 195 1.85 -22.69 -14.06
N LYS A 196 2.55 -21.55 -14.09
CA LYS A 196 3.33 -21.03 -12.96
C LYS A 196 2.47 -20.88 -11.70
N SER A 197 1.26 -20.34 -11.84
CA SER A 197 0.35 -20.15 -10.71
C SER A 197 -0.27 -21.45 -10.17
N SER A 198 -0.31 -22.48 -11.02
CA SER A 198 -0.88 -23.81 -10.73
C SER A 198 0.11 -24.76 -10.07
N GLN A 199 1.41 -24.41 -10.04
CA GLN A 199 2.42 -25.23 -9.37
C GLN A 199 2.07 -25.39 -7.88
N PRO A 200 2.04 -26.63 -7.35
CA PRO A 200 1.66 -26.89 -5.98
C PRO A 200 2.73 -26.31 -5.04
N THR A 201 2.42 -25.17 -4.44
CA THR A 201 3.06 -24.78 -3.19
C THR A 201 2.47 -25.67 -2.10
N ALA A 202 3.31 -26.26 -1.25
CA ALA A 202 2.94 -27.29 -0.25
C ALA A 202 1.89 -26.85 0.80
N SER A 203 1.25 -25.69 0.63
CA SER A 203 0.44 -24.99 1.64
C SER A 203 -0.94 -24.52 1.15
N ARG A 204 -1.34 -24.80 -0.11
CA ARG A 204 -2.67 -24.41 -0.62
C ARG A 204 -3.70 -25.51 -0.39
N SER A 205 -4.75 -25.18 0.37
CA SER A 205 -5.84 -26.11 0.69
C SER A 205 -6.83 -26.31 -0.46
N GLU A 206 -6.95 -25.36 -1.40
CA GLU A 206 -7.84 -25.47 -2.56
C GLU A 206 -7.26 -24.73 -3.79
N PRO A 207 -7.38 -25.31 -4.99
CA PRO A 207 -6.96 -24.64 -6.23
C PRO A 207 -7.92 -23.50 -6.57
N LYS A 208 -7.46 -22.26 -6.43
CA LYS A 208 -8.18 -21.06 -6.90
C LYS A 208 -7.72 -20.70 -8.31
N LEU A 209 -8.65 -20.36 -9.20
CA LEU A 209 -8.30 -19.78 -10.50
C LEU A 209 -7.45 -18.51 -10.32
N PRO A 210 -6.30 -18.38 -10.99
CA PRO A 210 -5.43 -17.21 -10.84
C PRO A 210 -6.04 -15.96 -11.46
N LEU A 211 -5.59 -14.80 -10.97
CA LEU A 211 -5.66 -13.55 -11.72
C LEU A 211 -4.46 -13.49 -12.65
N VAL A 212 -4.67 -13.07 -13.90
CA VAL A 212 -3.59 -12.91 -14.88
C VAL A 212 -3.75 -11.57 -15.57
N ARG A 213 -2.68 -10.78 -15.65
CA ARG A 213 -2.67 -9.51 -16.40
C ARG A 213 -1.38 -9.41 -17.21
N ILE A 214 -1.50 -9.06 -18.48
CA ILE A 214 -0.38 -8.78 -19.37
C ILE A 214 -0.53 -7.35 -19.88
N LYS A 215 0.47 -6.53 -19.61
CA LYS A 215 0.61 -5.20 -20.20
C LYS A 215 1.44 -5.31 -21.46
N VAL A 216 0.83 -4.94 -22.58
CA VAL A 216 1.44 -5.06 -23.91
C VAL A 216 1.74 -3.67 -24.46
N ASP A 217 3.02 -3.37 -24.70
CA ASP A 217 3.41 -2.26 -25.56
C ASP A 217 3.26 -2.67 -27.02
N TYR A 218 2.22 -2.14 -27.67
CA TYR A 218 1.86 -2.48 -29.05
C TYR A 218 2.41 -1.49 -30.07
N SER A 219 3.42 -0.70 -29.72
CA SER A 219 3.99 0.30 -30.61
C SER A 219 4.43 -0.31 -31.95
N GLY A 220 3.74 0.05 -33.05
CA GLY A 220 4.03 -0.49 -34.38
C GLY A 220 3.31 -1.80 -34.74
N PHE A 221 2.38 -2.25 -33.90
CA PHE A 221 1.55 -3.44 -34.12
C PHE A 221 0.06 -3.06 -34.11
N SER A 222 -0.78 -3.92 -34.69
CA SER A 222 -2.23 -3.78 -34.55
C SER A 222 -2.69 -4.37 -33.22
N THR A 223 -3.77 -3.82 -32.64
CA THR A 223 -4.35 -4.35 -31.41
C THR A 223 -5.35 -5.46 -31.70
N ILE A 224 -5.43 -6.42 -30.78
CA ILE A 224 -6.47 -7.45 -30.76
C ILE A 224 -7.56 -7.05 -29.77
N ASN A 225 -8.76 -7.60 -29.93
CA ASN A 225 -9.85 -7.35 -28.98
C ASN A 225 -9.58 -8.12 -27.66
N PRO A 226 -9.34 -7.44 -26.52
CA PRO A 226 -9.03 -8.10 -25.24
C PRO A 226 -10.12 -9.06 -24.77
N GLN A 227 -11.39 -8.68 -24.96
CA GLN A 227 -12.54 -9.48 -24.50
C GLN A 227 -12.67 -10.78 -25.31
N ARG A 228 -12.48 -10.71 -26.63
CA ARG A 228 -12.48 -11.90 -27.49
C ARG A 228 -11.33 -12.84 -27.14
N PHE A 229 -10.15 -12.29 -26.87
CA PHE A 229 -9.00 -13.07 -26.41
C PHE A 229 -9.30 -13.75 -25.06
N GLY A 230 -9.91 -13.02 -24.13
CA GLY A 230 -10.30 -13.48 -22.80
C GLY A 230 -11.28 -14.65 -22.77
N GLN A 231 -12.17 -14.76 -23.76
CA GLN A 231 -13.16 -15.85 -23.86
C GLN A 231 -12.51 -17.24 -23.86
N LYS A 232 -11.28 -17.38 -24.39
CA LYS A 232 -10.52 -18.65 -24.41
C LYS A 232 -10.11 -19.15 -23.02
N TYR A 233 -10.13 -18.27 -22.02
CA TYR A 233 -9.64 -18.50 -20.66
C TYR A 233 -10.75 -18.54 -19.61
N VAL A 234 -12.02 -18.53 -20.03
CA VAL A 234 -13.17 -18.75 -19.14
C VAL A 234 -13.02 -20.11 -18.45
N GLY A 235 -13.16 -20.12 -17.11
CA GLY A 235 -12.95 -21.31 -16.29
C GLY A 235 -11.49 -21.67 -16.02
N LYS A 236 -10.52 -20.93 -16.60
CA LYS A 236 -9.07 -21.10 -16.33
C LYS A 236 -8.48 -19.96 -15.51
N VAL A 237 -9.04 -18.75 -15.63
CA VAL A 237 -8.64 -17.56 -14.86
C VAL A 237 -9.86 -16.92 -14.20
N ALA A 238 -9.62 -16.12 -13.16
CA ALA A 238 -10.68 -15.40 -12.46
C ALA A 238 -11.10 -14.08 -13.12
N ASN A 239 -10.27 -13.52 -14.02
CA ASN A 239 -10.49 -12.22 -14.67
C ASN A 239 -10.43 -12.30 -16.21
N PRO A 240 -11.28 -13.11 -16.87
CA PRO A 240 -11.19 -13.32 -18.31
C PRO A 240 -11.35 -12.03 -19.14
N GLN A 241 -12.12 -11.05 -18.67
CA GLN A 241 -12.35 -9.79 -19.39
C GLN A 241 -11.16 -8.83 -19.34
N ASP A 242 -10.22 -9.06 -18.42
CA ASP A 242 -9.17 -8.12 -18.06
C ASP A 242 -7.77 -8.76 -18.12
N ILE A 243 -7.56 -9.73 -19.00
CA ILE A 243 -6.25 -10.36 -19.15
C ILE A 243 -5.25 -9.40 -19.82
N LEU A 244 -5.67 -8.63 -20.83
CA LEU A 244 -4.76 -7.80 -21.63
C LEU A 244 -5.02 -6.31 -21.39
N ILE A 245 -3.94 -5.54 -21.24
CA ILE A 245 -3.97 -4.08 -21.35
C ILE A 245 -2.96 -3.62 -22.39
N PHE A 246 -3.44 -2.87 -23.38
CA PHE A 246 -2.61 -2.30 -24.43
C PHE A 246 -2.17 -0.90 -24.05
N SER A 247 -0.86 -0.65 -24.14
CA SER A 247 -0.26 0.66 -23.93
C SER A 247 0.65 1.01 -25.10
N LYS A 248 0.83 2.31 -25.38
CA LYS A 248 1.88 2.78 -26.29
C LYS A 248 2.97 3.42 -25.45
N SER A 249 4.22 3.03 -25.66
CA SER A 249 5.33 3.84 -25.17
C SER A 249 5.23 5.23 -25.80
N ALA A 250 5.15 6.27 -24.96
CA ALA A 250 5.25 7.63 -25.43
C ALA A 250 6.63 7.79 -26.08
N LYS A 251 6.67 8.16 -27.37
CA LYS A 251 7.94 8.57 -27.99
C LYS A 251 8.51 9.68 -27.12
N LYS A 252 9.67 9.45 -26.52
CA LYS A 252 10.44 10.47 -25.80
C LYS A 252 10.72 11.59 -26.80
N ARG A 253 9.89 12.64 -26.83
CA ARG A 253 10.15 13.83 -27.63
C ARG A 253 11.41 14.46 -27.05
N GLN A 254 12.55 14.24 -27.70
CA GLN A 254 13.69 15.13 -27.56
C GLN A 254 13.30 16.46 -28.19
N THR A 255 12.73 17.38 -27.42
CA THR A 255 12.67 18.81 -27.75
C THR A 255 12.41 19.62 -26.48
N THR A 256 13.40 20.45 -26.16
CA THR A 256 13.36 21.74 -25.45
C THR A 256 11.98 22.31 -25.14
N GLY A 257 11.80 22.68 -23.85
CA GLY A 257 10.85 23.63 -23.28
C GLY A 257 9.55 23.92 -24.03
N ASP A 258 8.45 23.35 -23.57
CA ASP A 258 7.29 24.15 -23.14
C ASP A 258 6.30 23.28 -22.35
N HIS A 259 5.66 23.92 -21.36
CA HIS A 259 4.63 23.33 -20.50
C HIS A 259 3.43 22.86 -21.32
N ILE A 260 3.13 21.56 -21.28
CA ILE A 260 1.81 21.04 -21.67
C ILE A 260 1.28 20.22 -20.49
N ASP A 261 0.12 20.64 -20.01
CA ASP A 261 -0.68 20.03 -18.96
C ASP A 261 -1.11 18.61 -19.39
N ASP A 262 -0.49 17.60 -18.77
CA ASP A 262 -0.77 16.17 -19.00
C ASP A 262 -1.76 15.71 -17.91
N SER A 263 -2.90 16.40 -17.84
CA SER A 263 -4.07 15.98 -17.08
C SER A 263 -4.80 14.88 -17.88
N GLU A 264 -5.25 13.81 -17.21
CA GLU A 264 -5.86 12.59 -17.77
C GLU A 264 -4.97 11.35 -18.00
N LYS A 265 -4.03 11.08 -17.10
CA LYS A 265 -3.59 9.69 -16.85
C LYS A 265 -4.38 9.11 -15.67
N LEU A 266 -5.33 8.23 -16.03
CA LEU A 266 -5.89 7.12 -15.25
C LEU A 266 -6.01 7.41 -13.75
N ARG A 267 -7.15 8.00 -13.37
CA ARG A 267 -7.66 7.96 -12.00
C ARG A 267 -7.91 6.48 -11.63
N PRO A 268 -7.23 5.90 -10.64
CA PRO A 268 -7.85 4.82 -9.88
C PRO A 268 -9.04 5.45 -9.17
N GLU A 269 -10.24 4.90 -9.35
CA GLU A 269 -11.40 5.35 -8.58
C GLU A 269 -11.02 5.35 -7.10
N GLU A 270 -11.09 6.51 -6.46
CA GLU A 270 -10.92 6.64 -5.02
C GLU A 270 -11.91 5.67 -4.36
N LEU A 271 -11.39 4.75 -3.56
CA LEU A 271 -12.17 3.72 -2.90
C LEU A 271 -13.23 4.41 -2.02
N ASN A 272 -14.50 4.38 -2.46
CA ASN A 272 -15.57 5.10 -1.79
C ASN A 272 -15.79 4.51 -0.39
N GLN A 273 -15.57 5.34 0.64
CA GLN A 273 -15.67 4.98 2.05
C GLN A 273 -17.06 4.42 2.40
N GLN A 274 -18.10 4.87 1.71
CA GLN A 274 -19.48 4.37 1.85
C GLN A 274 -19.63 2.92 1.39
N THR A 275 -18.86 2.48 0.38
CA THR A 275 -18.88 1.11 -0.13
C THR A 275 -18.23 0.15 0.86
N ILE A 276 -17.19 0.59 1.58
CA ILE A 276 -16.54 -0.19 2.63
C ILE A 276 -17.47 -0.34 3.83
N GLU A 277 -18.12 0.74 4.26
CA GLU A 277 -19.08 0.70 5.38
C GLU A 277 -20.27 -0.23 5.07
N ALA A 278 -20.76 -0.24 3.82
CA ALA A 278 -21.78 -1.18 3.38
C ALA A 278 -21.30 -2.64 3.41
N LEU A 279 -20.08 -2.91 2.92
CA LEU A 279 -19.49 -4.26 2.96
C LEU A 279 -19.15 -4.74 4.37
N VAL A 280 -18.80 -3.83 5.29
CA VAL A 280 -18.58 -4.13 6.71
C VAL A 280 -19.90 -4.39 7.42
N ALA A 281 -20.97 -3.68 7.08
CA ALA A 281 -22.31 -3.92 7.62
C ALA A 281 -22.89 -5.27 7.16
N GLU A 282 -22.61 -5.71 5.92
CA GLU A 282 -23.05 -7.01 5.41
C GLU A 282 -22.29 -8.20 6.00
N SER A 283 -21.08 -7.99 6.54
CA SER A 283 -20.20 -9.10 6.95
C SER A 283 -20.40 -9.61 8.38
N ASN A 284 -21.41 -9.13 9.13
CA ASN A 284 -21.77 -9.65 10.47
C ASN A 284 -20.57 -9.90 11.42
N LEU A 285 -19.53 -9.06 11.32
CA LEU A 285 -18.39 -9.13 12.23
C LEU A 285 -18.79 -8.47 13.54
N VAL A 286 -19.12 -9.30 14.54
CA VAL A 286 -19.35 -8.86 15.92
C VAL A 286 -18.05 -8.22 16.43
N PRO A 287 -18.04 -6.94 16.80
CA PRO A 287 -16.87 -6.33 17.43
C PRO A 287 -16.63 -7.03 18.76
N PHE A 288 -15.47 -7.65 18.94
CA PHE A 288 -15.00 -8.04 20.26
C PHE A 288 -14.78 -6.75 21.06
N GLU A 289 -15.60 -6.53 22.10
CA GLU A 289 -15.36 -5.49 23.09
C GLU A 289 -14.01 -5.74 23.76
N LEU A 290 -13.01 -4.95 23.37
CA LEU A 290 -11.78 -4.82 24.12
C LEU A 290 -12.06 -3.81 25.25
N HIS A 291 -12.15 -4.29 26.49
CA HIS A 291 -12.24 -3.41 27.66
C HIS A 291 -10.96 -2.57 27.76
N ILE A 292 -11.02 -1.35 27.24
CA ILE A 292 -10.02 -0.31 27.48
C ILE A 292 -10.28 0.23 28.88
N LEU A 293 -9.39 -0.10 29.82
CA LEU A 293 -9.38 0.54 31.14
C LEU A 293 -9.02 2.02 30.94
N CYS A 294 -10.00 2.89 31.12
CA CYS A 294 -9.84 4.34 31.14
C CYS A 294 -9.43 4.77 32.56
N PRO A 295 -8.23 5.30 32.81
CA PRO A 295 -7.84 5.75 34.14
C PRO A 295 -8.19 7.24 34.30
N PHE A 296 -9.48 7.58 34.29
CA PHE A 296 -9.93 8.87 34.80
C PHE A 296 -11.30 8.69 35.46
N ALA A 297 -11.28 8.39 36.77
CA ALA A 297 -12.40 8.71 37.65
C ALA A 297 -11.96 9.85 38.57
N PRO A 298 -12.78 10.92 38.72
CA PRO A 298 -12.43 12.12 39.46
C PRO A 298 -12.46 11.88 40.98
N CYS A 299 -11.50 12.49 41.65
CA CYS A 299 -11.46 12.63 43.09
C CYS A 299 -12.66 13.50 43.54
N LEU A 300 -13.70 12.87 44.09
CA LEU A 300 -14.70 13.53 44.93
C LEU A 300 -14.66 12.86 46.31
N ARG A 301 -13.95 13.47 47.27
CA ARG A 301 -14.24 13.27 48.69
C ARG A 301 -14.99 14.50 49.16
N MET A 302 -16.21 14.26 49.62
CA MET A 302 -16.93 15.17 50.49
C MET A 302 -16.20 15.26 51.84
N GLU A 303 -15.96 16.47 52.30
CA GLU A 303 -16.39 16.95 53.63
C GLU A 303 -16.90 18.39 53.45
#